data_AF-A0A1U8CSY4-F1
#
_entry.id   AF-A0A1U8CSY4-F1
#
_cell.length_a   1.000
_cell.length_b   1.000
_cell.length_c   1.000
_cell.angle_alpha   90.00
_cell.angle_beta   90.00
_cell.angle_gamma   90.00
#
_symmetry.space_group_name_H-M   'P 1'
#
loop_
_entity.id
_entity.type
_entity.pdbx_description
1 polymer ?
#
loop_
_entity_poly.entity_id
_entity_poly.type
_entity_poly.pdbx_seq_one_letter_code
_entity_poly.pdbx_strand_id
1 'polypeptide(L)'
;SQTDEIPPLTIKDNSKYGTFVNEEKMQNGLSYTLKTGDRVTFGVFESKFRVEYEPLVVCSSCLDISGKTVLNQAILQLGGLTASNWTEECTHLVMASVKVTIKTICALICGRPIVKPEYFSEFLKAVESKKQPPEIESVSYWRLTIKRFISRAGHGGTIL
;
A
#
# COMPACT_ATOMS: atom_id res chain seq x y z
N SER A 1 13.03 20.13 -0.58
CA SER A 1 11.95 19.80 0.37
C SER A 1 10.76 19.39 -0.45
N GLN A 2 10.66 18.11 -0.81
CA GLN A 2 9.50 17.59 -1.51
C GLN A 2 8.64 17.00 -0.42
N THR A 3 7.62 17.73 0.00
CA THR A 3 6.66 17.25 0.99
C THR A 3 5.94 16.07 0.35
N ASP A 4 6.14 14.87 0.89
CA ASP A 4 5.39 13.66 0.54
C ASP A 4 3.93 13.87 0.97
N GLU A 5 3.16 14.59 0.15
CA GLU A 5 1.72 14.72 0.40
C GLU A 5 1.05 13.38 0.09
N ILE A 6 0.51 12.76 1.14
CA ILE A 6 -0.28 11.55 1.05
C ILE A 6 -1.42 11.78 0.04
N PRO A 7 -1.58 10.92 -0.98
CA PRO A 7 -2.62 11.12 -1.98
C PRO A 7 -4.00 11.12 -1.30
N PRO A 8 -4.90 12.05 -1.68
CA PRO A 8 -6.19 12.17 -1.03
C PRO A 8 -7.06 10.93 -1.32
N LEU A 9 -7.52 10.27 -0.26
CA LEU A 9 -8.51 9.20 -0.36
C LEU A 9 -9.90 9.80 -0.16
N THR A 10 -10.79 9.63 -1.14
CA THR A 10 -12.17 10.13 -1.04
C THR A 10 -13.18 8.99 -1.07
N ILE A 11 -14.28 9.19 -0.35
CA ILE A 11 -15.41 8.27 -0.30
C ILE A 11 -16.70 9.02 -0.57
N LYS A 12 -17.60 8.43 -1.35
CA LYS A 12 -18.93 8.96 -1.64
C LYS A 12 -19.96 7.89 -1.33
N ASP A 13 -20.90 8.23 -0.47
CA ASP A 13 -22.00 7.33 -0.12
C ASP A 13 -23.19 7.54 -1.07
N ASN A 14 -23.71 6.44 -1.62
CA ASN A 14 -24.98 6.40 -2.35
C ASN A 14 -25.84 5.21 -1.87
N SER A 15 -25.55 4.68 -0.68
CA SER A 15 -26.17 3.46 -0.18
C SER A 15 -27.50 3.72 0.52
N LYS A 16 -28.38 2.71 0.55
CA LYS A 16 -29.67 2.78 1.26
C LYS A 16 -29.51 2.96 2.78
N TYR A 17 -28.49 2.31 3.36
CA TYR A 17 -28.30 2.23 4.82
C TYR A 17 -27.31 3.26 5.37
N GLY A 18 -26.59 3.95 4.48
CA GLY A 18 -25.63 4.98 4.85
C GLY A 18 -24.23 4.44 5.08
N THR A 19 -23.26 5.36 5.02
CA THR A 19 -21.88 5.17 5.46
C THR A 19 -21.59 6.12 6.62
N PHE A 20 -20.81 5.65 7.60
CA PHE A 20 -20.43 6.42 8.79
C PHE A 20 -18.91 6.56 8.84
N VAL A 21 -18.42 7.76 9.13
CA VAL A 21 -17.00 8.04 9.36
C VAL A 21 -16.86 8.53 10.79
N ASN A 22 -16.03 7.85 11.59
CA ASN A 22 -15.85 8.13 13.02
C ASN A 22 -17.19 8.23 13.78
N GLU A 23 -18.10 7.30 13.48
CA GLU A 23 -19.46 7.19 14.05
C GLU A 23 -20.44 8.29 13.59
N GLU A 24 -19.99 9.26 12.79
CA GLU A 24 -20.84 10.27 12.18
C GLU A 24 -21.36 9.81 10.81
N LYS A 25 -22.67 9.93 10.59
CA LYS A 25 -23.30 9.56 9.33
C LYS A 25 -22.92 10.56 8.23
N MET A 26 -22.38 10.06 7.11
CA MET A 26 -22.08 10.88 5.95
C MET A 26 -23.36 11.44 5.32
N GLN A 27 -23.25 12.62 4.70
CA GLN A 27 -24.30 13.12 3.83
C GLN A 27 -24.33 12.33 2.52
N ASN A 28 -25.52 11.85 2.17
CA ASN A 28 -25.73 11.07 0.95
C ASN A 28 -25.42 11.90 -0.30
N GLY A 29 -24.66 11.32 -1.24
CA GLY A 29 -24.31 11.94 -2.51
C GLY A 29 -23.12 12.90 -2.48
N LEU A 30 -22.60 13.26 -1.29
CA LEU A 30 -21.43 14.12 -1.14
C LEU A 30 -20.16 13.31 -0.89
N SER A 31 -19.05 13.78 -1.47
CA SER A 31 -17.73 13.18 -1.26
C SER A 31 -17.14 13.67 0.07
N TYR A 32 -16.53 12.76 0.81
CA TYR A 32 -15.78 13.02 2.03
C TYR A 32 -14.32 12.61 1.83
N THR A 33 -13.37 13.44 2.27
CA THR A 33 -11.94 13.12 2.20
C THR A 33 -11.50 12.45 3.50
N LEU A 34 -11.08 11.19 3.39
CA LEU A 34 -10.62 10.37 4.49
C LEU A 34 -9.16 10.69 4.85
N LYS A 35 -8.84 10.53 6.13
CA LYS A 35 -7.50 10.65 6.69
C LYS A 35 -7.06 9.33 7.30
N THR A 36 -5.74 9.12 7.38
CA THR A 36 -5.16 8.03 8.15
C THR A 36 -5.70 8.05 9.59
N GLY A 37 -6.16 6.89 10.06
CA GLY A 37 -6.81 6.72 11.36
C GLY A 37 -8.34 6.74 11.33
N ASP A 38 -8.96 7.27 10.28
CA ASP A 38 -10.43 7.34 10.19
C ASP A 38 -11.06 5.94 10.20
N ARG A 39 -12.20 5.83 10.89
CA ARG A 39 -12.97 4.59 11.02
C ARG A 39 -14.21 4.68 10.14
N VAL A 40 -14.28 3.85 9.11
CA VAL A 40 -15.41 3.81 8.18
C VAL A 40 -16.29 2.61 8.49
N THR A 41 -17.59 2.85 8.68
CA THR A 41 -18.60 1.79 8.87
C THR A 41 -19.61 1.84 7.75
N PHE A 42 -19.79 0.72 7.04
CA PHE A 42 -20.76 0.62 5.96
C PHE A 42 -22.04 -0.07 6.41
N GLY A 43 -23.18 0.61 6.21
CA GLY A 43 -24.50 0.10 6.51
C GLY A 43 -24.74 -0.24 7.98
N VAL A 44 -25.71 -1.11 8.23
CA VAL A 44 -26.18 -1.48 9.59
C VAL A 44 -25.53 -2.76 10.14
N PHE A 45 -24.74 -3.48 9.33
CA PHE A 45 -24.13 -4.77 9.70
C PHE A 45 -22.73 -4.64 10.33
N GLU A 46 -22.41 -3.48 10.92
CA GLU A 46 -21.12 -3.22 11.58
C GLU A 46 -19.87 -3.56 10.75
N SER A 47 -19.93 -3.38 9.43
CA SER A 47 -18.76 -3.57 8.56
C SER A 47 -17.79 -2.41 8.77
N LYS A 48 -16.89 -2.57 9.75
CA LYS A 48 -15.95 -1.56 10.25
C LYS A 48 -14.57 -1.70 9.60
N PHE A 49 -14.07 -0.60 9.07
CA PHE A 49 -12.76 -0.47 8.43
C PHE A 49 -12.00 0.69 9.06
N ARG A 50 -10.68 0.62 9.02
CA ARG A 50 -9.80 1.72 9.43
C ARG A 50 -8.91 2.10 8.26
N VAL A 51 -8.85 3.39 7.98
CA VAL A 51 -8.01 3.94 6.93
C VAL A 51 -6.58 4.01 7.45
N GLU A 52 -5.65 3.42 6.72
CA GLU A 52 -4.22 3.51 7.01
C GLU A 52 -3.48 3.80 5.71
N TYR A 53 -2.52 4.73 5.78
CA TYR A 53 -1.62 5.01 4.67
C TYR A 53 -0.32 4.22 4.86
N GLU A 54 0.03 3.41 3.88
CA GLU A 54 1.31 2.71 3.83
C GLU A 54 2.13 3.24 2.64
N PRO A 55 3.26 3.93 2.88
CA PRO A 55 4.07 4.49 1.81
C PRO A 55 4.78 3.41 1.00
N LEU A 56 4.91 3.62 -0.31
CA LEU A 56 5.73 2.81 -1.20
C LEU A 56 6.86 3.68 -1.76
N VAL A 57 8.02 3.64 -1.12
CA VAL A 57 9.21 4.40 -1.56
C VAL A 57 10.32 3.43 -1.96
N VAL A 58 10.70 3.45 -3.23
CA VAL A 58 11.61 2.46 -3.80
C VAL A 58 12.92 3.09 -4.24
N CYS A 59 14.01 2.60 -3.69
CA CYS A 59 15.34 2.97 -4.14
C CYS A 59 15.87 1.90 -5.12
N SER A 60 16.60 2.32 -6.15
CA SER A 60 17.29 1.37 -7.05
C SER A 60 18.82 1.46 -6.93
N SER A 61 19.48 0.32 -7.09
CA SER A 61 20.95 0.23 -7.17
C SER A 61 21.36 -0.67 -8.33
N CYS A 62 22.42 -0.29 -9.03
CA CYS A 62 22.97 -1.07 -10.15
C CYS A 62 21.98 -1.43 -11.28
N LEU A 63 20.97 -0.59 -11.52
CA LEU A 63 20.09 -0.69 -12.69
C LEU A 63 20.57 0.26 -13.80
N ASP A 64 20.45 -0.22 -15.04
CA ASP A 64 20.66 0.58 -16.24
C ASP A 64 19.49 1.57 -16.46
N ILE A 65 19.63 2.45 -17.45
CA ILE A 65 18.65 3.51 -17.72
C ILE A 65 17.28 2.92 -18.09
N SER A 66 17.28 1.85 -18.89
CA SER A 66 16.07 1.13 -19.28
C SER A 66 15.36 0.52 -18.07
N GLY A 67 16.08 -0.25 -17.25
CA GLY A 67 15.52 -0.89 -16.06
C GLY A 67 15.01 0.12 -15.02
N LYS A 68 15.70 1.25 -14.83
CA LYS A 68 15.20 2.34 -13.98
C LYS A 68 13.91 2.95 -14.51
N THR A 69 13.80 3.14 -15.82
CA THR A 69 12.61 3.73 -16.44
C THR A 69 11.39 2.84 -16.26
N VAL A 70 11.53 1.54 -16.53
CA VAL A 70 10.48 0.54 -16.32
C VAL A 70 10.07 0.47 -14.86
N LEU A 71 11.04 0.44 -13.95
CA LEU A 71 10.76 0.44 -12.51
C LEU A 71 9.99 1.70 -12.09
N ASN A 72 10.45 2.89 -12.49
CA ASN A 72 9.80 4.15 -12.13
C ASN A 72 8.34 4.20 -12.62
N GLN A 73 8.08 3.72 -13.84
CA GLN A 73 6.71 3.61 -14.37
C GLN A 73 5.86 2.64 -13.54
N ALA A 74 6.43 1.49 -13.17
CA ALA A 74 5.71 0.50 -12.38
C ALA A 74 5.35 1.01 -10.98
N ILE A 75 6.30 1.65 -10.31
CA ILE A 75 6.11 2.24 -8.98
C ILE A 75 5.07 3.37 -9.03
N LEU A 76 5.12 4.22 -10.06
CA LEU A 76 4.13 5.29 -10.23
C LEU A 76 2.72 4.75 -10.40
N GLN A 77 2.54 3.69 -11.20
CA GLN A 77 1.23 3.04 -11.38
C GLN A 77 0.70 2.39 -10.10
N LEU A 78 1.59 1.93 -9.22
CA LEU A 78 1.25 1.43 -7.88
C LEU A 78 0.98 2.56 -6.86
N GLY A 79 1.09 3.83 -7.27
CA GLY A 79 0.93 4.98 -6.38
C GLY A 79 2.13 5.23 -5.46
N GLY A 80 3.29 4.66 -5.77
CA GLY A 80 4.53 4.84 -5.03
C GLY A 80 5.45 5.89 -5.62
N LEU A 81 6.59 6.06 -4.97
CA LEU A 81 7.65 7.00 -5.31
C LEU A 81 8.99 6.29 -5.49
N THR A 82 9.86 6.85 -6.32
CA THR A 82 11.23 6.35 -6.47
C THR A 82 12.24 7.34 -5.93
N ALA A 83 13.20 6.82 -5.15
CA ALA A 83 14.24 7.61 -4.51
C ALA A 83 15.59 7.37 -5.18
N SER A 84 16.28 8.45 -5.55
CA SER A 84 17.62 8.39 -6.15
C SER A 84 18.68 7.91 -5.16
N ASN A 85 18.52 8.25 -3.88
CA ASN A 85 19.36 7.83 -2.76
C ASN A 85 18.54 7.04 -1.74
N TRP A 86 19.22 6.27 -0.88
CA TRP A 86 18.55 5.58 0.20
C TRP A 86 18.20 6.56 1.33
N THR A 87 16.98 6.50 1.83
CA THR A 87 16.48 7.22 3.01
C THR A 87 15.78 6.24 3.95
N GLU A 88 15.47 6.65 5.18
CA GLU A 88 14.75 5.80 6.14
C GLU A 88 13.30 5.48 5.69
N GLU A 89 12.73 6.34 4.86
CA GLU A 89 11.40 6.17 4.26
C GLU A 89 11.39 5.10 3.16
N CYS A 90 12.56 4.73 2.61
CA CYS A 90 12.66 3.70 1.59
C CYS A 90 12.14 2.36 2.14
N THR A 91 11.13 1.82 1.47
CA THR A 91 10.51 0.54 1.83
C THR A 91 11.15 -0.64 1.11
N HIS A 92 11.74 -0.42 -0.07
CA HIS A 92 12.38 -1.47 -0.86
C HIS A 92 13.68 -0.97 -1.52
N LEU A 93 14.67 -1.86 -1.62
CA LEU A 93 15.80 -1.71 -2.53
C LEU A 93 15.62 -2.63 -3.73
N VAL A 94 15.77 -2.10 -4.95
CA VAL A 94 15.70 -2.88 -6.19
C VAL A 94 17.07 -3.04 -6.82
N MET A 95 17.43 -4.28 -7.13
CA MET A 95 18.68 -4.64 -7.82
C MET A 95 18.46 -5.83 -8.76
N ALA A 96 18.99 -5.77 -9.99
CA ALA A 96 18.95 -6.91 -10.91
C ALA A 96 19.81 -8.09 -10.42
N SER A 97 20.94 -7.77 -9.78
CA SER A 97 21.83 -8.73 -9.13
C SER A 97 22.30 -8.12 -7.81
N VAL A 98 22.22 -8.89 -6.72
CA VAL A 98 22.61 -8.42 -5.39
C VAL A 98 24.12 -8.20 -5.37
N LYS A 99 24.51 -6.94 -5.21
CA LYS A 99 25.90 -6.53 -4.98
C LYS A 99 25.97 -5.79 -3.66
N VAL A 100 27.07 -5.95 -2.93
CA VAL A 100 27.29 -5.19 -1.69
C VAL A 100 27.63 -3.76 -2.07
N THR A 101 26.63 -2.88 -1.95
CA THR A 101 26.76 -1.44 -2.14
C THR A 101 26.37 -0.73 -0.85
N ILE A 102 26.64 0.57 -0.74
CA ILE A 102 26.18 1.38 0.41
C ILE A 102 24.67 1.22 0.61
N LYS A 103 23.87 1.29 -0.46
CA LYS A 103 22.41 1.13 -0.40
C LYS A 103 22.00 -0.26 0.10
N THR A 104 22.75 -1.30 -0.28
CA THR A 104 22.52 -2.67 0.18
C THR A 104 22.72 -2.78 1.68
N ILE A 105 23.81 -2.20 2.20
CA ILE A 105 24.11 -2.18 3.64
C ILE A 105 23.02 -1.40 4.39
N CYS A 106 22.62 -0.22 3.88
CA CYS A 106 21.54 0.56 4.48
C CYS A 106 20.21 -0.21 4.52
N ALA A 107 19.83 -0.86 3.41
CA ALA A 107 18.62 -1.68 3.36
C ALA A 107 18.66 -2.81 4.40
N LEU A 108 19.80 -3.50 4.55
CA LEU A 108 19.96 -4.57 5.54
C LEU A 108 19.87 -4.04 6.97
N ILE A 109 20.54 -2.92 7.29
CA ILE A 109 20.49 -2.28 8.61
C ILE A 109 19.06 -1.85 8.96
N CYS A 110 18.33 -1.29 7.99
CA CYS A 110 16.94 -0.88 8.15
C CYS A 110 15.94 -2.06 8.09
N GLY A 111 16.41 -3.29 7.91
CA GLY A 111 15.54 -4.48 7.79
C GLY A 111 14.59 -4.42 6.59
N ARG A 112 14.99 -3.73 5.51
CA ARG A 112 14.19 -3.55 4.30
C ARG A 112 14.53 -4.62 3.26
N PRO A 113 13.53 -5.11 2.53
CA PRO A 113 13.74 -6.12 1.50
C PRO A 113 14.58 -5.59 0.33
N ILE A 114 15.41 -6.48 -0.21
CA ILE A 114 16.15 -6.28 -1.46
C ILE A 114 15.51 -7.20 -2.49
N VAL A 115 14.83 -6.62 -3.48
CA VAL A 115 14.05 -7.36 -4.48
C VAL A 115 14.61 -7.15 -5.88
N LYS A 116 14.27 -8.06 -6.80
CA LYS A 116 14.57 -7.88 -8.22
C LYS A 116 13.53 -6.98 -8.89
N PRO A 117 13.84 -6.32 -10.02
CA PRO A 117 12.88 -5.49 -10.74
C PRO A 117 11.58 -6.21 -11.10
N GLU A 118 11.65 -7.51 -11.37
CA GLU A 118 10.51 -8.32 -11.80
C GLU A 118 9.39 -8.33 -10.74
N TYR A 119 9.73 -8.23 -9.46
CA TYR A 119 8.78 -8.16 -8.35
C TYR A 119 7.69 -7.12 -8.58
N PHE A 120 8.08 -5.90 -9.00
CA PHE A 120 7.11 -4.81 -9.20
C PHE A 120 6.29 -4.98 -10.48
N SER A 121 6.83 -5.66 -11.50
CA SER A 121 6.05 -6.01 -12.68
C SER A 121 5.01 -7.10 -12.39
N GLU A 122 5.35 -8.06 -11.52
CA GLU A 122 4.39 -9.05 -11.02
C GLU A 122 3.35 -8.43 -10.09
N PHE A 123 3.76 -7.48 -9.26
CA PHE A 123 2.84 -6.75 -8.39
C PHE A 123 1.80 -5.98 -9.21
N LEU A 124 2.21 -5.25 -10.25
CA LEU A 124 1.26 -4.60 -11.15
C LEU A 124 0.25 -5.58 -11.75
N LYS A 125 0.72 -6.71 -12.29
CA LYS A 125 -0.15 -7.75 -12.86
C LYS A 125 -1.13 -8.30 -11.82
N ALA A 126 -0.69 -8.45 -10.57
CA ALA A 126 -1.55 -8.89 -9.48
C ALA A 126 -2.65 -7.87 -9.18
N VAL A 127 -2.32 -6.57 -9.14
CA VAL A 127 -3.28 -5.48 -8.94
C VAL A 127 -4.33 -5.46 -10.07
N GLU A 128 -3.89 -5.52 -11.33
CA GLU A 128 -4.79 -5.57 -12.49
C GLU A 128 -5.71 -6.79 -12.47
N SER A 129 -5.17 -7.95 -12.03
CA SER A 129 -5.91 -9.20 -11.94
C SER A 129 -6.72 -9.35 -10.65
N LYS A 130 -6.74 -8.34 -9.76
CA LYS A 130 -7.35 -8.39 -8.41
C LYS A 130 -6.89 -9.59 -7.58
N LYS A 131 -5.63 -10.00 -7.75
CA LYS A 131 -4.98 -11.08 -7.00
C LYS A 131 -4.17 -10.51 -5.83
N GLN A 132 -3.70 -11.39 -4.96
CA GLN A 132 -2.81 -10.99 -3.88
C GLN A 132 -1.45 -10.54 -4.43
N PRO A 133 -0.82 -9.53 -3.79
CA PRO A 133 0.54 -9.10 -4.14
C PRO A 133 1.55 -10.27 -4.05
N PRO A 134 2.61 -10.25 -4.87
CA PRO A 134 3.67 -11.26 -4.81
C PRO A 134 4.26 -11.37 -3.40
N GLU A 135 4.68 -12.58 -3.05
CA GLU A 135 5.33 -12.82 -1.76
C GLU A 135 6.75 -12.24 -1.81
N ILE A 136 7.04 -11.27 -0.94
CA ILE A 136 8.42 -10.95 -0.62
C ILE A 136 8.83 -12.00 0.42
N GLU A 137 9.75 -12.89 0.07
CA GLU A 137 10.45 -13.72 1.06
C GLU A 137 11.36 -12.80 1.89
N SER A 138 10.77 -12.03 2.81
CA SER A 138 11.49 -11.33 3.86
C SER A 138 11.25 -12.05 5.17
N VAL A 139 12.35 -12.32 5.86
CA VAL A 139 12.37 -12.83 7.24
C VAL A 139 11.38 -11.99 8.06
N SER A 140 10.45 -12.70 8.67
CA SER A 140 9.24 -12.22 9.34
C SER A 140 9.42 -10.90 10.09
N TYR A 141 8.45 -9.97 9.97
CA TYR A 141 7.64 -9.53 11.12
C TYR A 141 6.53 -8.48 10.85
N TRP A 142 6.33 -7.88 9.67
CA TRP A 142 5.31 -6.81 9.54
C TRP A 142 4.37 -6.85 8.32
N ARG A 143 3.99 -8.04 7.81
CA ARG A 143 2.86 -8.13 6.86
C ARG A 143 1.52 -8.08 7.58
N LEU A 144 1.06 -6.88 7.94
CA LEU A 144 -0.29 -6.65 8.48
C LEU A 144 -0.97 -5.46 7.81
N THR A 145 -1.06 -5.50 6.48
CA THR A 145 -1.92 -4.62 5.68
C THR A 145 -2.66 -5.53 4.72
N ILE A 146 -3.83 -6.10 5.04
CA ILE A 146 -5.07 -5.49 5.50
C ILE A 146 -5.58 -6.27 6.73
N LYS A 147 -5.59 -5.69 7.94
CA LYS A 147 -6.46 -6.21 9.01
C LYS A 147 -7.89 -5.81 8.68
N ARG A 148 -8.58 -6.62 7.88
CA ARG A 148 -10.03 -6.69 7.95
C ARG A 148 -10.33 -7.18 9.36
N PHE A 149 -10.69 -6.26 10.26
CA PHE A 149 -11.16 -6.63 11.58
C PHE A 149 -12.54 -7.25 11.39
N ILE A 150 -12.59 -8.56 11.11
CA ILE A 150 -13.81 -9.33 11.26
C ILE A 150 -14.04 -9.40 12.77
N SER A 151 -14.78 -8.43 13.30
CA SER A 151 -15.48 -8.62 14.57
C SER A 151 -16.45 -9.78 14.34
N ARG A 152 -16.05 -11.00 14.70
CA ARG A 152 -16.98 -12.11 14.87
C ARG A 152 -17.88 -11.77 16.06
N ALA A 153 -18.94 -11.01 15.82
CA ALA A 153 -20.18 -11.16 16.56
C ALA A 153 -21.06 -12.11 15.75
N GLY A 154 -21.56 -13.14 16.41
CA GLY A 154 -22.01 -14.38 15.79
C GLY A 154 -23.25 -14.30 14.90
N HIS A 155 -23.45 -15.42 14.21
CA HIS A 155 -24.66 -15.92 13.56
C HIS A 155 -24.98 -15.42 12.13
N GLY A 156 -24.62 -16.29 11.19
CA GLY A 156 -25.50 -16.74 10.10
C GLY A 156 -25.67 -15.80 8.91
N GLY A 157 -25.04 -16.13 7.78
CA GLY A 157 -25.48 -15.62 6.48
C GLY A 157 -24.38 -15.48 5.44
N THR A 158 -24.42 -16.38 4.47
CA THR A 158 -23.69 -16.38 3.19
C THR A 158 -23.72 -15.00 2.50
N ILE A 159 -22.59 -14.56 1.92
CA ILE A 159 -22.52 -13.36 1.08
C ILE A 159 -21.99 -13.76 -0.31
N LEU A 160 -22.77 -13.41 -1.34
CA LEU A 160 -22.38 -13.33 -2.76
C LEU A 160 -21.45 -12.14 -3.00
#